data_AF-A0A6L9L2P1-F1
#
_entry.id   AF-A0A6L9L2P1-F1
#
_cell.length_a   1.000
_cell.length_b   1.000
_cell.length_c   1.000
_cell.angle_alpha   90.00
_cell.angle_beta   90.00
_cell.angle_gamma   90.00
#
_symmetry.space_group_name_H-M   'P 1'
#
loop_
_entity.id
_entity.type
_entity.pdbx_description
1 polymer ?
#
loop_
_entity_poly.entity_id
_entity_poly.type
_entity_poly.pdbx_seq_one_letter_code
_entity_poly.pdbx_strand_id
1 'polypeptide(L)'
;MDYDVMVVGAGVAGMETAASMGDMGYRVLLVEKNASIGGKAILLSKVFPTLDCASCVVTPKMASVAHHPNVQLMTYSEVDGIVRKADGSFAVELHKKAAYVDFDACSGCGKCTEICTVTVPDEYNYDLVTRRVAHIPFPQAVPKKAVIDRRGEAPCIFTCPANVKASGYISLVRAGRYKEAFNLHLESAPLVGSLARACYAPCESDCTRGEKEGTVHIRGIKRFMADRYYSAHSAPEYGPATERRGKKVAVVGSGPSGLAAAFALGREGYDVTIFEADSEPGGILRWGIPAYRLPKDVVDRDIKNVTALGVEIRTNSRVGSV
;
A
#
# COMPACT_ATOMS: atom_id res chain seq x y z
N MET A 1 7.73 -11.83 23.42
CA MET A 1 7.22 -13.22 23.35
C MET A 1 8.43 -14.10 23.50
N ASP A 2 8.43 -15.00 24.47
CA ASP A 2 9.57 -15.85 24.75
C ASP A 2 9.31 -17.26 24.19
N TYR A 3 10.29 -17.80 23.49
CA TYR A 3 10.28 -19.13 22.89
C TYR A 3 11.59 -19.83 23.25
N ASP A 4 11.56 -21.14 23.38
CA ASP A 4 12.74 -21.94 23.70
C ASP A 4 13.63 -22.11 22.47
N VAL A 5 13.00 -22.26 21.30
CA VAL A 5 13.69 -22.48 20.01
C VAL A 5 13.00 -21.68 18.92
N MET A 6 13.78 -21.09 18.02
CA MET A 6 13.28 -20.51 16.77
C MET A 6 13.89 -21.26 15.58
N VAL A 7 13.03 -21.69 14.65
CA VAL A 7 13.43 -22.32 13.38
C VAL A 7 13.15 -21.36 12.24
N VAL A 8 14.17 -21.05 11.45
CA VAL A 8 14.06 -20.12 10.31
C VAL A 8 13.96 -20.92 9.01
N GLY A 9 12.83 -20.78 8.32
CA GLY A 9 12.50 -21.45 7.07
C GLY A 9 11.68 -22.73 7.27
N ALA A 10 10.50 -22.78 6.67
CA ALA A 10 9.56 -23.89 6.77
C ALA A 10 9.57 -24.79 5.52
N GLY A 11 10.78 -25.15 5.07
CA GLY A 11 10.99 -26.28 4.18
C GLY A 11 10.88 -27.61 4.92
N VAL A 12 11.13 -28.72 4.23
CA VAL A 12 11.03 -30.08 4.80
C VAL A 12 11.85 -30.23 6.10
N ALA A 13 13.11 -29.80 6.09
CA ALA A 13 14.00 -29.89 7.25
C ALA A 13 13.55 -29.00 8.43
N GLY A 14 13.10 -27.78 8.14
CA GLY A 14 12.64 -26.85 9.18
C GLY A 14 11.32 -27.30 9.81
N MET A 15 10.39 -27.81 9.00
CA MET A 15 9.16 -28.42 9.49
C MET A 15 9.42 -29.66 10.36
N GLU A 16 10.35 -30.53 9.95
CA GLU A 16 10.76 -31.69 10.75
C GLU A 16 11.39 -31.26 12.08
N THR A 17 12.31 -30.30 12.03
CA THR A 17 12.99 -29.79 13.23
C THR A 17 11.99 -29.16 14.20
N ALA A 18 11.05 -28.36 13.69
CA ALA A 18 10.03 -27.74 14.52
C ALA A 18 9.09 -28.78 15.17
N ALA A 19 8.67 -29.79 14.41
CA ALA A 19 7.86 -30.89 14.94
C ALA A 19 8.61 -31.66 16.03
N SER A 20 9.82 -32.14 15.75
CA SER A 20 10.61 -32.93 16.71
C SER A 20 10.91 -32.16 17.99
N MET A 21 11.27 -30.88 17.90
CA MET A 21 11.50 -30.03 19.08
C MET A 21 10.20 -29.78 19.86
N GLY A 22 9.08 -29.63 19.15
CA GLY A 22 7.75 -29.54 19.76
C GLY A 22 7.35 -30.80 20.52
N ASP A 23 7.62 -31.98 19.94
CA ASP A 23 7.37 -33.30 20.55
C ASP A 23 8.23 -33.51 21.81
N MET A 24 9.44 -32.92 21.84
CA MET A 24 10.30 -32.88 23.02
C MET A 24 9.82 -31.90 24.12
N GLY A 25 8.76 -31.15 23.87
CA GLY A 25 8.15 -30.23 24.84
C GLY A 25 8.66 -28.78 24.77
N TYR A 26 9.51 -28.44 23.81
CA TYR A 26 9.98 -27.05 23.64
C TYR A 26 8.92 -26.20 22.93
N ARG A 27 8.80 -24.93 23.35
CA ARG A 27 8.00 -23.92 22.64
C ARG A 27 8.78 -23.42 21.44
N VAL A 28 8.37 -23.83 20.25
CA VAL A 28 9.06 -23.53 19.00
C VAL A 28 8.35 -22.42 18.22
N LEU A 29 9.09 -21.42 17.78
CA LEU A 29 8.65 -20.47 16.76
C LEU A 29 9.18 -20.88 15.39
N LEU A 30 8.31 -21.23 14.45
CA LEU A 30 8.67 -21.53 13.07
C LEU A 30 8.37 -20.31 12.17
N VAL A 31 9.42 -19.68 11.66
CA VAL A 31 9.33 -18.47 10.83
C VAL A 31 9.48 -18.82 9.35
N GLU A 32 8.57 -18.35 8.51
CA GLU A 32 8.60 -18.56 7.05
C GLU A 32 8.35 -17.27 6.28
N LYS A 33 9.21 -16.97 5.31
CA LYS A 33 9.10 -15.75 4.49
C LYS A 33 7.91 -15.77 3.54
N ASN A 34 7.49 -16.94 3.08
CA ASN A 34 6.34 -17.08 2.20
C ASN A 34 5.03 -17.14 3.00
N ALA A 35 3.90 -16.91 2.33
CA ALA A 35 2.58 -16.95 2.98
C ALA A 35 2.14 -18.38 3.38
N SER A 36 2.79 -19.40 2.85
CA SER A 36 2.57 -20.82 3.16
C SER A 36 3.91 -21.52 3.40
N ILE A 37 3.89 -22.57 4.23
CA ILE A 37 5.00 -23.50 4.43
C ILE A 37 5.04 -24.56 3.32
N GLY A 38 6.08 -25.41 3.32
CA GLY A 38 6.29 -26.48 2.34
C GLY A 38 7.63 -26.38 1.58
N GLY A 39 8.23 -25.20 1.58
CA GLY A 39 9.51 -24.92 0.90
C GLY A 39 9.49 -25.26 -0.59
N LYS A 40 10.63 -25.66 -1.15
CA LYS A 40 10.71 -26.06 -2.57
C LYS A 40 10.07 -27.40 -2.88
N ALA A 41 9.93 -28.28 -1.89
CA ALA A 41 9.43 -29.63 -2.12
C ALA A 41 7.99 -29.62 -2.63
N ILE A 42 7.17 -28.67 -2.17
CA ILE A 42 5.77 -28.54 -2.63
C ILE A 42 5.66 -28.09 -4.09
N LEU A 43 6.72 -27.50 -4.66
CA LEU A 43 6.76 -27.06 -6.05
C LEU A 43 7.09 -28.22 -7.03
N LEU A 44 7.49 -29.37 -6.51
CA LEU A 44 7.81 -30.54 -7.32
C LEU A 44 6.54 -31.33 -7.63
N SER A 45 6.47 -31.89 -8.84
CA SER A 45 5.42 -32.88 -9.15
C SER A 45 5.69 -34.20 -8.42
N LYS A 46 6.95 -34.66 -8.43
CA LYS A 46 7.38 -35.92 -7.83
C LYS A 46 8.67 -35.76 -7.02
N VAL A 47 8.82 -36.57 -5.98
CA VAL A 47 10.05 -36.65 -5.18
C VAL A 47 10.88 -37.86 -5.58
N PHE A 48 12.19 -37.68 -5.77
CA PHE A 48 13.14 -38.77 -5.99
C PHE A 48 13.61 -39.33 -4.64
N PRO A 49 13.85 -40.66 -4.47
CA PRO A 49 13.87 -41.73 -5.48
C PRO A 49 12.54 -42.45 -5.72
N THR A 50 11.56 -42.27 -4.84
CA THR A 50 10.33 -43.07 -4.84
C THR A 50 9.34 -42.70 -5.95
N LEU A 51 9.53 -41.53 -6.58
CA LEU A 51 8.64 -40.96 -7.60
C LEU A 51 7.21 -40.72 -7.10
N ASP A 52 7.05 -40.60 -5.79
CA ASP A 52 5.78 -40.26 -5.14
C ASP A 52 5.39 -38.82 -5.46
N CYS A 53 4.09 -38.54 -5.43
CA CYS A 53 3.55 -37.18 -5.52
C CYS A 53 4.09 -36.34 -4.36
N ALA A 54 4.76 -35.22 -4.65
CA ALA A 54 5.38 -34.40 -3.61
C ALA A 54 4.33 -33.82 -2.63
N SER A 55 3.17 -33.42 -3.15
CA SER A 55 2.06 -32.93 -2.31
C SER A 55 1.57 -34.00 -1.34
N CYS A 56 1.54 -35.28 -1.74
CA CYS A 56 1.12 -36.39 -0.86
C CYS A 56 2.10 -36.62 0.30
N VAL A 57 3.38 -36.33 0.10
CA VAL A 57 4.42 -36.50 1.13
C VAL A 57 4.50 -35.26 2.03
N VAL A 58 4.44 -34.06 1.45
CA VAL A 58 4.74 -32.82 2.17
C VAL A 58 3.52 -32.27 2.91
N THR A 59 2.31 -32.31 2.31
CA THR A 59 1.10 -31.71 2.90
C THR A 59 0.73 -32.28 4.27
N PRO A 60 0.84 -33.61 4.53
CA PRO A 60 0.59 -34.15 5.88
C PRO A 60 1.52 -33.56 6.93
N LYS A 61 2.81 -33.35 6.59
CA LYS A 61 3.78 -32.71 7.50
C LYS A 61 3.48 -31.23 7.71
N MET A 62 3.04 -30.54 6.66
CA MET A 62 2.60 -29.15 6.77
C MET A 62 1.43 -29.02 7.76
N ALA A 63 0.41 -29.87 7.61
CA ALA A 63 -0.74 -29.89 8.51
C ALA A 63 -0.35 -30.27 9.95
N SER A 64 0.52 -31.28 10.14
CA SER A 64 0.94 -31.69 11.47
C SER A 64 1.67 -30.57 12.22
N VAL A 65 2.55 -29.83 11.53
CA VAL A 65 3.28 -28.70 12.12
C VAL A 65 2.35 -27.53 12.42
N ALA A 66 1.42 -27.22 11.52
CA ALA A 66 0.50 -26.09 11.71
C ALA A 66 -0.50 -26.29 12.86
N HIS A 67 -0.80 -27.54 13.22
CA HIS A 67 -1.70 -27.90 14.33
C HIS A 67 -0.96 -28.40 15.57
N HIS A 68 0.38 -28.35 15.59
CA HIS A 68 1.15 -28.84 16.71
C HIS A 68 1.02 -27.90 17.93
N PRO A 69 0.69 -28.39 19.14
CA PRO A 69 0.41 -27.53 20.30
C PRO A 69 1.60 -26.68 20.75
N ASN A 70 2.82 -27.17 20.57
CA ASN A 70 4.05 -26.48 20.96
C ASN A 70 4.75 -25.73 19.81
N VAL A 71 4.19 -25.73 18.59
CA VAL A 71 4.79 -25.01 17.46
C VAL A 71 3.90 -23.83 17.08
N GLN A 72 4.44 -22.63 17.22
CA GLN A 72 3.81 -21.43 16.69
C GLN A 72 4.34 -21.14 15.29
N LEU A 73 3.44 -21.16 14.32
CA LEU A 73 3.76 -20.86 12.93
C LEU A 73 3.61 -19.35 12.66
N MET A 74 4.69 -18.73 12.17
CA MET A 74 4.72 -17.34 11.76
C MET A 74 5.11 -17.23 10.28
N THR A 75 4.10 -17.38 9.40
CA THR A 75 4.28 -17.21 7.96
C THR A 75 4.33 -15.73 7.57
N TYR A 76 4.75 -15.50 6.33
CA TYR A 76 4.90 -14.19 5.71
C TYR A 76 5.79 -13.23 6.51
N SER A 77 6.81 -13.78 7.17
CA SER A 77 7.69 -13.05 8.08
C SER A 77 9.16 -13.37 7.79
N GLU A 78 10.00 -12.36 7.83
CA GLU A 78 11.44 -12.44 7.58
C GLU A 78 12.23 -12.06 8.83
N VAL A 79 13.45 -12.59 8.95
CA VAL A 79 14.37 -12.27 10.04
C VAL A 79 15.29 -11.17 9.58
N ASP A 80 15.22 -10.00 10.21
CA ASP A 80 16.05 -8.86 9.86
C ASP A 80 17.38 -8.86 10.62
N GLY A 81 17.38 -9.38 11.85
CA GLY A 81 18.57 -9.38 12.70
C GLY A 81 18.49 -10.39 13.84
N ILE A 82 19.65 -10.89 14.26
CA ILE A 82 19.82 -11.79 15.40
C ILE A 82 20.98 -11.28 16.26
N VAL A 83 20.71 -11.05 17.54
CA VAL A 83 21.70 -10.59 18.52
C VAL A 83 21.77 -11.60 19.66
N ARG A 84 22.97 -12.11 19.94
CA ARG A 84 23.21 -12.97 21.11
C ARG A 84 23.35 -12.12 22.36
N LYS A 85 22.61 -12.45 23.42
CA LYS A 85 22.70 -11.80 24.72
C LYS A 85 23.78 -12.45 25.59
N ALA A 86 24.20 -11.72 26.63
CA ALA A 86 25.24 -12.17 27.57
C ALA A 86 24.83 -13.42 28.37
N ASP A 87 23.53 -13.64 28.57
CA ASP A 87 22.96 -14.82 29.24
C ASP A 87 22.92 -16.07 28.35
N GLY A 88 23.37 -15.97 27.09
CA GLY A 88 23.35 -17.05 26.11
C GLY A 88 22.07 -17.15 25.29
N SER A 89 21.03 -16.35 25.59
CA SER A 89 19.81 -16.26 24.79
C SER A 89 19.99 -15.42 23.53
N PHE A 90 19.00 -15.44 22.64
CA PHE A 90 18.99 -14.67 21.39
C PHE A 90 17.83 -13.68 21.37
N ALA A 91 18.09 -12.44 20.99
CA ALA A 91 17.09 -11.47 20.58
C ALA A 91 17.01 -11.48 19.04
N VAL A 92 15.79 -11.59 18.50
CA VAL A 92 15.56 -11.68 17.06
C VAL A 92 14.59 -10.59 16.66
N GLU A 93 14.94 -9.84 15.62
CA GLU A 93 14.06 -8.88 14.97
C GLU A 93 13.37 -9.55 13.78
N LEU A 94 12.03 -9.50 13.78
CA LEU A 94 11.18 -10.11 12.76
C LEU A 94 10.35 -9.04 12.07
N HIS A 95 10.34 -9.08 10.74
CA HIS A 95 9.47 -8.23 9.93
C HIS A 95 8.39 -9.09 9.26
N LYS A 96 7.15 -8.87 9.69
CA LYS A 96 5.97 -9.49 9.08
C LYS A 96 5.47 -8.63 7.93
N LYS A 97 5.47 -9.18 6.72
CA LYS A 97 4.98 -8.51 5.52
C LYS A 97 3.48 -8.25 5.63
N ALA A 98 3.04 -7.10 5.11
CA ALA A 98 1.63 -6.76 5.07
C ALA A 98 0.90 -7.67 4.09
N ALA A 99 0.06 -8.57 4.61
CA ALA A 99 -0.77 -9.45 3.79
C ALA A 99 -1.99 -8.74 3.16
N TYR A 100 -2.36 -7.58 3.71
CA TYR A 100 -3.59 -6.82 3.42
C TYR A 100 -4.89 -7.63 3.57
N VAL A 101 -4.80 -8.75 4.26
CA VAL A 101 -5.90 -9.63 4.64
C VAL A 101 -5.69 -9.94 6.11
N ASP A 102 -6.77 -9.85 6.90
CA ASP A 102 -6.75 -10.33 8.27
C ASP A 102 -6.69 -11.87 8.26
N PHE A 103 -5.57 -12.43 8.72
CA PHE A 103 -5.35 -13.88 8.74
C PHE A 103 -6.25 -14.58 9.74
N ASP A 104 -6.69 -13.92 10.82
CA ASP A 104 -7.56 -14.53 11.80
C ASP A 104 -9.00 -14.61 11.27
N ALA A 105 -9.45 -13.57 10.54
CA ALA A 105 -10.76 -13.55 9.90
C ALA A 105 -10.83 -14.33 8.57
N CYS A 106 -9.70 -14.59 7.90
CA CYS A 106 -9.69 -15.25 6.59
C CYS A 106 -10.04 -16.74 6.68
N SER A 107 -11.15 -17.15 6.05
CA SER A 107 -11.58 -18.56 5.98
C SER A 107 -10.87 -19.39 4.91
N GLY A 108 -10.05 -18.79 4.04
CA GLY A 108 -9.42 -19.50 2.93
C GLY A 108 -10.39 -19.91 1.80
N CYS A 109 -11.56 -19.27 1.71
CA CYS A 109 -12.61 -19.64 0.74
C CYS A 109 -12.32 -19.28 -0.72
N GLY A 110 -11.32 -18.43 -1.01
CA GLY A 110 -10.92 -18.10 -2.38
C GLY A 110 -11.80 -17.08 -3.14
N LYS A 111 -12.93 -16.63 -2.57
CA LYS A 111 -13.80 -15.61 -3.21
C LYS A 111 -13.06 -14.34 -3.62
N CYS A 112 -12.06 -13.94 -2.85
CA CYS A 112 -11.20 -12.79 -3.16
C CYS A 112 -10.44 -12.96 -4.49
N THR A 113 -10.05 -14.19 -4.83
CA THR A 113 -9.36 -14.52 -6.09
C THR A 113 -10.32 -14.42 -7.27
N GLU A 114 -11.56 -14.89 -7.12
CA GLU A 114 -12.57 -14.89 -8.19
C GLU A 114 -12.96 -13.47 -8.63
N ILE A 115 -13.12 -12.55 -7.68
CA ILE A 115 -13.49 -11.16 -7.96
C ILE A 115 -12.30 -10.28 -8.38
N CYS A 116 -11.07 -10.75 -8.19
CA CYS A 116 -9.88 -9.97 -8.46
C CYS A 116 -9.65 -9.85 -9.97
N THR A 117 -9.74 -8.63 -10.49
CA THR A 117 -9.59 -8.37 -11.93
C THR A 117 -8.14 -8.24 -12.37
N VAL A 118 -7.22 -7.97 -11.43
CA VAL A 118 -5.80 -7.74 -11.72
C VAL A 118 -5.05 -9.07 -11.72
N THR A 119 -4.29 -9.31 -12.80
CA THR A 119 -3.41 -10.46 -12.95
C THR A 119 -1.94 -10.06 -12.84
N VAL A 120 -1.14 -10.95 -12.28
CA VAL A 120 0.33 -10.85 -12.19
C VAL A 120 0.93 -12.22 -12.55
N PRO A 121 2.22 -12.29 -12.91
CA PRO A 121 2.91 -13.57 -13.06
C PRO A 121 2.76 -14.46 -11.81
N ASP A 122 2.62 -15.77 -12.02
CA ASP A 122 2.46 -16.74 -10.95
C ASP A 122 3.78 -17.41 -10.58
N GLU A 123 4.37 -17.00 -9.47
CA GLU A 123 5.67 -17.48 -9.00
C GLU A 123 5.63 -18.97 -8.62
N TYR A 124 4.47 -19.51 -8.22
CA TYR A 124 4.30 -20.94 -7.95
C TYR A 124 4.49 -21.76 -9.23
N ASN A 125 4.04 -21.22 -10.36
CA ASN A 125 4.16 -21.81 -11.69
C ASN A 125 5.36 -21.27 -12.48
N TYR A 126 6.38 -20.72 -11.80
CA TYR A 126 7.59 -20.16 -12.41
C TYR A 126 7.28 -19.12 -13.50
N ASP A 127 6.28 -18.27 -13.27
CA ASP A 127 5.84 -17.19 -14.16
C ASP A 127 5.36 -17.66 -15.56
N LEU A 128 5.14 -18.97 -15.75
CA LEU A 128 4.66 -19.54 -17.00
C LEU A 128 3.17 -19.24 -17.26
N VAL A 129 2.44 -18.91 -16.21
CA VAL A 129 1.03 -18.50 -16.24
C VAL A 129 0.83 -17.29 -15.34
N THR A 130 -0.39 -16.75 -15.33
CA THR A 130 -0.76 -15.63 -14.47
C THR A 130 -1.64 -16.09 -13.32
N ARG A 131 -1.49 -15.45 -12.16
CA ARG A 131 -2.39 -15.54 -11.01
C ARG A 131 -3.05 -14.19 -10.77
N ARG A 132 -4.02 -14.17 -9.85
CA ARG A 132 -4.62 -12.93 -9.38
C ARG A 132 -3.78 -12.27 -8.29
N VAL A 133 -3.92 -10.97 -8.14
CA VAL A 133 -3.27 -10.20 -7.06
C VAL A 133 -3.74 -10.67 -5.69
N ALA A 134 -5.06 -10.75 -5.48
CA ALA A 134 -5.63 -11.44 -4.33
C ALA A 134 -5.65 -12.94 -4.61
N HIS A 135 -4.89 -13.72 -3.85
CA HIS A 135 -4.73 -15.15 -4.12
C HIS A 135 -4.39 -15.94 -2.84
N ILE A 136 -4.61 -17.25 -2.91
CA ILE A 136 -4.02 -18.22 -1.98
C ILE A 136 -2.78 -18.77 -2.69
N PRO A 137 -1.61 -18.92 -2.02
CA PRO A 137 -0.35 -19.25 -2.68
C PRO A 137 -0.41 -20.47 -3.62
N PHE A 138 -1.11 -21.52 -3.21
CA PHE A 138 -1.40 -22.71 -4.00
C PHE A 138 -2.57 -23.50 -3.35
N PRO A 139 -3.22 -24.45 -4.06
CA PRO A 139 -4.44 -25.08 -3.57
C PRO A 139 -4.32 -25.81 -2.22
N GLN A 140 -3.16 -26.38 -1.93
CA GLN A 140 -2.81 -27.11 -0.70
C GLN A 140 -2.03 -26.25 0.33
N ALA A 141 -2.08 -24.92 0.21
CA ALA A 141 -1.34 -24.02 1.10
C ALA A 141 -1.69 -24.23 2.58
N VAL A 142 -0.67 -24.15 3.43
CA VAL A 142 -0.79 -24.19 4.90
C VAL A 142 0.03 -23.02 5.48
N PRO A 143 -0.61 -22.09 6.20
CA PRO A 143 -2.04 -21.98 6.40
C PRO A 143 -2.74 -21.60 5.08
N LYS A 144 -3.97 -22.07 4.88
CA LYS A 144 -4.76 -21.76 3.69
C LYS A 144 -5.35 -20.35 3.77
N LYS A 145 -4.48 -19.33 3.72
CA LYS A 145 -4.83 -17.92 3.88
C LYS A 145 -4.55 -17.16 2.59
N ALA A 146 -5.43 -16.21 2.28
CA ALA A 146 -5.25 -15.34 1.14
C ALA A 146 -4.28 -14.20 1.48
N VAL A 147 -3.53 -13.77 0.48
CA VAL A 147 -2.71 -12.56 0.52
C VAL A 147 -3.04 -11.69 -0.69
N ILE A 148 -2.88 -10.38 -0.57
CA ILE A 148 -3.04 -9.44 -1.69
C ILE A 148 -1.66 -8.91 -2.07
N ASP A 149 -1.19 -9.28 -3.24
CA ASP A 149 0.06 -8.76 -3.79
C ASP A 149 -0.14 -7.40 -4.45
N ARG A 150 0.15 -6.32 -3.71
CA ARG A 150 0.04 -4.96 -4.23
C ARG A 150 1.05 -4.63 -5.33
N ARG A 151 2.01 -5.50 -5.64
CA ARG A 151 2.90 -5.33 -6.82
C ARG A 151 2.15 -5.42 -8.16
N GLY A 152 0.89 -5.85 -8.17
CA GLY A 152 0.03 -5.76 -9.34
C GLY A 152 -0.49 -4.34 -9.66
N GLU A 153 -0.30 -3.36 -8.77
CA GLU A 153 -0.49 -1.95 -9.10
C GLU A 153 0.76 -1.42 -9.82
N ALA A 154 0.59 -0.57 -10.83
CA ALA A 154 1.73 0.05 -11.51
C ALA A 154 2.66 0.70 -10.46
N PRO A 155 3.99 0.49 -10.49
CA PRO A 155 4.88 0.97 -9.43
C PRO A 155 4.77 2.47 -9.14
N CYS A 156 4.45 3.27 -10.17
CA CYS A 156 4.20 4.70 -10.02
C CYS A 156 2.98 5.06 -9.15
N ILE A 157 1.99 4.16 -9.04
CA ILE A 157 0.86 4.27 -8.13
C ILE A 157 1.25 3.77 -6.75
N PHE A 158 1.88 2.58 -6.68
CA PHE A 158 2.30 1.95 -5.43
C PHE A 158 3.24 2.84 -4.59
N THR A 159 4.27 3.41 -5.21
CA THR A 159 5.25 4.27 -4.51
C THR A 159 4.69 5.69 -4.25
N CYS A 160 3.50 6.03 -4.75
CA CYS A 160 2.91 7.35 -4.51
C CYS A 160 2.22 7.40 -3.14
N PRO A 161 2.65 8.26 -2.19
CA PRO A 161 2.03 8.34 -0.87
C PRO A 161 0.56 8.77 -0.91
N ALA A 162 0.19 9.55 -1.94
CA ALA A 162 -1.18 10.01 -2.16
C ALA A 162 -2.00 9.03 -3.03
N ASN A 163 -1.43 7.88 -3.41
CA ASN A 163 -2.08 6.88 -4.28
C ASN A 163 -2.65 7.49 -5.58
N VAL A 164 -1.88 8.39 -6.21
CA VAL A 164 -2.29 9.03 -7.47
C VAL A 164 -2.11 8.05 -8.62
N LYS A 165 -3.14 7.95 -9.48
CA LYS A 165 -3.20 7.05 -10.63
C LYS A 165 -2.36 7.57 -11.81
N ALA A 166 -1.04 7.56 -11.67
CA ALA A 166 -0.10 8.17 -12.62
C ALA A 166 -0.23 7.63 -14.05
N SER A 167 -0.23 6.31 -14.23
CA SER A 167 -0.40 5.68 -15.54
C SER A 167 -1.71 6.10 -16.24
N GLY A 168 -2.78 6.25 -15.46
CA GLY A 168 -4.09 6.68 -15.95
C GLY A 168 -4.08 8.11 -16.47
N TYR A 169 -3.62 9.08 -15.67
CA TYR A 169 -3.63 10.47 -16.12
C TYR A 169 -2.62 10.71 -17.25
N ILE A 170 -1.48 9.99 -17.29
CA ILE A 170 -0.51 10.07 -18.39
C ILE A 170 -1.15 9.59 -19.70
N SER A 171 -1.91 8.49 -19.66
CA SER A 171 -2.64 7.98 -20.83
C SER A 171 -3.67 8.98 -21.34
N LEU A 172 -4.39 9.65 -20.42
CA LEU A 172 -5.35 10.70 -20.76
C LEU A 172 -4.67 11.96 -21.33
N VAL A 173 -3.53 12.38 -20.78
CA VAL A 173 -2.72 13.49 -21.31
C VAL A 173 -2.23 13.16 -22.72
N ARG A 174 -1.76 11.93 -22.97
CA ARG A 174 -1.35 11.47 -24.30
C ARG A 174 -2.50 11.54 -25.31
N ALA A 175 -3.73 11.27 -24.88
CA ALA A 175 -4.93 11.36 -25.71
C ALA A 175 -5.48 12.80 -25.84
N GLY A 176 -4.82 13.82 -25.28
CA GLY A 176 -5.30 15.20 -25.28
C GLY A 176 -6.47 15.48 -24.31
N ARG A 177 -6.84 14.50 -23.48
CA ARG A 177 -7.98 14.57 -22.54
C ARG A 177 -7.55 15.19 -21.20
N TYR A 178 -7.08 16.44 -21.23
CA TYR A 178 -6.44 17.09 -20.06
C TYR A 178 -7.39 17.29 -18.86
N LYS A 179 -8.65 17.64 -19.11
CA LYS A 179 -9.66 17.80 -18.06
C LYS A 179 -9.91 16.49 -17.30
N GLU A 180 -10.03 15.40 -18.03
CA GLU A 180 -10.25 14.07 -17.43
C GLU A 180 -9.00 13.58 -16.70
N ALA A 181 -7.82 13.86 -17.24
CA ALA A 181 -6.55 13.58 -16.56
C ALA A 181 -6.45 14.33 -15.22
N PHE A 182 -6.84 15.61 -15.20
CA PHE A 182 -6.85 16.43 -14.00
C PHE A 182 -7.87 15.91 -12.97
N ASN A 183 -9.08 15.57 -13.41
CA ASN A 183 -10.11 14.99 -12.55
C ASN A 183 -9.70 13.64 -11.96
N LEU A 184 -9.03 12.79 -12.74
CA LEU A 184 -8.50 11.52 -12.26
C LEU A 184 -7.44 11.72 -11.16
N HIS A 185 -6.63 12.78 -11.23
CA HIS A 185 -5.73 13.13 -10.13
C HIS A 185 -6.49 13.62 -8.90
N LEU A 186 -7.51 14.46 -9.09
CA LEU A 186 -8.33 14.99 -8.00
C LEU A 186 -9.06 13.90 -7.19
N GLU A 187 -9.29 12.73 -7.78
CA GLU A 187 -9.84 11.59 -7.03
C GLU A 187 -8.98 11.23 -5.82
N SER A 188 -7.66 11.39 -5.94
CA SER A 188 -6.67 11.02 -4.92
C SER A 188 -6.24 12.21 -4.04
N ALA A 189 -6.00 13.38 -4.64
CA ALA A 189 -5.48 14.54 -3.90
C ALA A 189 -5.87 15.90 -4.53
N PRO A 190 -6.25 16.91 -3.72
CA PRO A 190 -6.69 18.22 -4.23
C PRO A 190 -5.55 19.16 -4.66
N LEU A 191 -4.31 18.85 -4.28
CA LEU A 191 -3.13 19.72 -4.42
C LEU A 191 -2.37 19.45 -5.74
N VAL A 192 -3.08 19.45 -6.86
CA VAL A 192 -2.53 19.03 -8.16
C VAL A 192 -1.35 19.91 -8.59
N GLY A 193 -1.50 21.23 -8.52
CA GLY A 193 -0.49 22.20 -8.96
C GLY A 193 0.77 22.18 -8.08
N SER A 194 0.57 22.05 -6.77
CA SER A 194 1.65 21.98 -5.78
C SER A 194 2.41 20.67 -5.87
N LEU A 195 1.71 19.53 -5.96
CA LEU A 195 2.34 18.22 -6.15
C LEU A 195 3.06 18.11 -7.50
N ALA A 196 2.65 18.86 -8.51
CA ALA A 196 3.35 18.92 -9.80
C ALA A 196 4.70 19.67 -9.74
N ARG A 197 4.96 20.45 -8.70
CA ARG A 197 6.15 21.32 -8.60
C ARG A 197 7.05 20.96 -7.41
N ALA A 198 6.45 20.74 -6.25
CA ALA A 198 7.17 20.52 -5.00
C ALA A 198 7.51 19.05 -4.74
N CYS A 199 6.74 18.10 -5.29
CA CYS A 199 6.91 16.67 -5.03
C CYS A 199 8.30 16.18 -5.43
N TYR A 200 8.86 15.27 -4.63
CA TYR A 200 10.13 14.59 -4.89
C TYR A 200 10.03 13.43 -5.91
N ALA A 201 8.82 13.19 -6.45
CA ALA A 201 8.54 12.24 -7.53
C ALA A 201 9.00 10.79 -7.26
N PRO A 202 8.64 10.17 -6.11
CA PRO A 202 9.02 8.78 -5.83
C PRO A 202 8.51 7.79 -6.89
N CYS A 203 7.38 8.13 -7.52
CA CYS A 203 6.79 7.37 -8.61
C CYS A 203 7.69 7.23 -9.85
N GLU A 204 8.71 8.10 -10.00
CA GLU A 204 9.67 8.03 -11.11
C GLU A 204 10.83 7.09 -10.78
N SER A 205 11.19 6.93 -9.51
CA SER A 205 12.31 6.09 -9.06
C SER A 205 12.10 4.61 -9.38
N ASP A 206 10.88 4.09 -9.16
CA ASP A 206 10.54 2.69 -9.40
C ASP A 206 9.87 2.47 -10.76
N CYS A 207 10.03 3.41 -11.71
CA CYS A 207 9.36 3.32 -13.00
C CYS A 207 9.95 2.17 -13.85
N THR A 208 9.13 1.18 -14.21
CA THR A 208 9.54 0.01 -15.03
C THR A 208 10.09 0.36 -16.41
N ARG A 209 9.79 1.55 -16.93
CA ARG A 209 10.40 2.04 -18.18
C ARG A 209 11.88 2.37 -18.03
N GLY A 210 12.35 2.61 -16.80
CA GLY A 210 13.76 2.77 -16.47
C GLY A 210 14.63 1.58 -16.91
N GLU A 211 14.09 0.37 -16.87
CA GLU A 211 14.78 -0.85 -17.32
C GLU A 211 14.90 -0.96 -18.86
N LYS A 212 14.19 -0.10 -19.60
CA LYS A 212 14.14 -0.14 -21.06
C LYS A 212 14.81 1.07 -21.71
N GLU A 213 14.23 2.25 -21.50
CA GLU A 213 14.55 3.47 -22.28
C GLU A 213 14.55 4.75 -21.43
N GLY A 214 14.52 4.61 -20.10
CA GLY A 214 14.49 5.72 -19.15
C GLY A 214 13.14 5.88 -18.46
N THR A 215 13.19 6.53 -17.29
CA THR A 215 11.99 6.75 -16.47
C THR A 215 11.07 7.77 -17.12
N VAL A 216 9.77 7.61 -16.90
CA VAL A 216 8.80 8.60 -17.37
C VAL A 216 8.92 9.83 -16.47
N HIS A 217 8.93 11.02 -17.07
CA HIS A 217 8.97 12.28 -16.32
C HIS A 217 7.56 12.65 -15.78
N ILE A 218 7.02 11.80 -14.91
CA ILE A 218 5.66 11.79 -14.36
C ILE A 218 5.28 13.14 -13.74
N ARG A 219 6.18 13.76 -12.96
CA ARG A 219 5.99 15.07 -12.34
C ARG A 219 5.91 16.18 -13.39
N GLY A 220 6.74 16.10 -14.44
CA GLY A 220 6.69 17.06 -15.55
C GLY A 220 5.38 16.97 -16.33
N ILE A 221 4.92 15.74 -16.62
CA ILE A 221 3.62 15.52 -17.26
C ILE A 221 2.48 16.03 -16.37
N LYS A 222 2.55 15.81 -15.05
CA LYS A 222 1.59 16.35 -14.09
C LYS A 222 1.57 17.88 -14.12
N ARG A 223 2.74 18.53 -14.20
CA ARG A 223 2.85 19.99 -14.31
C ARG A 223 2.21 20.50 -15.59
N PHE A 224 2.56 19.89 -16.73
CA PHE A 224 1.97 20.23 -18.02
C PHE A 224 0.43 20.12 -17.99
N MET A 225 -0.09 19.03 -17.44
CA MET A 225 -1.54 18.80 -17.27
C MET A 225 -2.19 19.86 -16.38
N ALA A 226 -1.62 20.13 -15.20
CA ALA A 226 -2.15 21.11 -14.26
C ALA A 226 -2.17 22.53 -14.85
N ASP A 227 -1.07 22.93 -15.48
CA ASP A 227 -0.92 24.27 -16.08
C ASP A 227 -1.91 24.45 -17.25
N ARG A 228 -2.08 23.43 -18.10
CA ARG A 228 -3.10 23.42 -19.16
C ARG A 228 -4.51 23.53 -18.59
N TYR A 229 -4.84 22.74 -17.57
CA TYR A 229 -6.16 22.79 -16.95
C TYR A 229 -6.46 24.16 -16.35
N TYR A 230 -5.55 24.73 -15.57
CA TYR A 230 -5.72 26.06 -14.95
C TYR A 230 -5.77 27.20 -15.97
N SER A 231 -5.09 27.08 -17.11
CA SER A 231 -5.19 28.07 -18.19
C SER A 231 -6.56 28.08 -18.87
N ALA A 232 -7.21 26.91 -18.97
CA ALA A 232 -8.49 26.75 -19.64
C ALA A 232 -9.71 26.93 -18.71
N HIS A 233 -9.53 26.77 -17.40
CA HIS A 233 -10.63 26.81 -16.43
C HIS A 233 -10.30 27.79 -15.31
N SER A 234 -11.02 28.91 -15.22
CA SER A 234 -10.79 29.93 -14.18
C SER A 234 -11.22 29.49 -12.78
N ALA A 235 -12.12 28.50 -12.67
CA ALA A 235 -12.59 27.92 -11.41
C ALA A 235 -12.85 26.40 -11.58
N PRO A 236 -12.89 25.62 -10.48
CA PRO A 236 -13.33 24.24 -10.53
C PRO A 236 -14.79 24.11 -11.02
N GLU A 237 -15.06 23.08 -11.82
CA GLU A 237 -16.39 22.84 -12.43
C GLU A 237 -17.26 21.89 -11.59
N TYR A 238 -16.93 21.71 -10.31
CA TYR A 238 -17.69 20.95 -9.34
C TYR A 238 -18.06 21.82 -8.16
N GLY A 239 -19.10 21.42 -7.44
CA GLY A 239 -19.62 22.12 -6.28
C GLY A 239 -19.69 21.24 -5.03
N PRO A 240 -20.35 21.72 -3.97
CA PRO A 240 -20.62 20.94 -2.77
C PRO A 240 -21.35 19.62 -3.10
N ALA A 241 -21.16 18.61 -2.25
CA ALA A 241 -21.88 17.34 -2.39
C ALA A 241 -23.40 17.55 -2.36
N THR A 242 -24.13 16.81 -3.20
CA THR A 242 -25.59 16.88 -3.31
C THR A 242 -26.29 16.42 -2.04
N GLU A 243 -25.75 15.38 -1.40
CA GLU A 243 -26.22 14.90 -0.10
C GLU A 243 -25.40 15.50 1.02
N ARG A 244 -26.07 16.10 2.01
CA ARG A 244 -25.43 16.68 3.20
C ARG A 244 -25.61 15.73 4.38
N ARG A 245 -24.53 15.49 5.12
CA ARG A 245 -24.53 14.63 6.32
C ARG A 245 -25.12 15.32 7.56
N GLY A 246 -25.30 16.64 7.52
CA GLY A 246 -25.82 17.45 8.63
C GLY A 246 -24.90 17.54 9.85
N LYS A 247 -23.64 17.12 9.72
CA LYS A 247 -22.62 17.19 10.77
C LYS A 247 -21.55 18.22 10.41
N LYS A 248 -21.15 19.01 11.40
CA LYS A 248 -20.09 20.01 11.28
C LYS A 248 -18.74 19.42 11.68
N VAL A 249 -17.69 19.74 10.93
CA VAL A 249 -16.32 19.30 11.21
C VAL A 249 -15.39 20.51 11.21
N ALA A 250 -14.62 20.65 12.28
CA ALA A 250 -13.55 21.64 12.38
C ALA A 250 -12.20 21.00 12.02
N VAL A 251 -11.46 21.63 11.12
CA VAL A 251 -10.09 21.24 10.77
C VAL A 251 -9.14 22.32 11.24
N VAL A 252 -8.14 21.97 12.03
CA VAL A 252 -7.16 22.93 12.57
C VAL A 252 -5.92 22.95 11.67
N GLY A 253 -5.68 24.09 11.02
CA GLY A 253 -4.57 24.32 10.09
C GLY A 253 -4.94 24.08 8.62
N SER A 254 -4.50 24.99 7.75
CA SER A 254 -4.71 24.95 6.29
C SER A 254 -3.48 24.47 5.52
N GLY A 255 -2.62 23.67 6.16
CA GLY A 255 -1.52 22.99 5.49
C GLY A 255 -1.99 21.87 4.55
N PRO A 256 -1.05 21.16 3.88
CA PRO A 256 -1.38 20.07 2.95
C PRO A 256 -2.31 19.01 3.55
N SER A 257 -2.09 18.63 4.80
CA SER A 257 -2.91 17.65 5.53
C SER A 257 -4.34 18.17 5.77
N GLY A 258 -4.48 19.39 6.28
CA GLY A 258 -5.79 20.00 6.54
C GLY A 258 -6.61 20.20 5.27
N LEU A 259 -5.97 20.67 4.19
CA LEU A 259 -6.61 20.82 2.88
C LEU A 259 -7.05 19.46 2.30
N ALA A 260 -6.23 18.41 2.41
CA ALA A 260 -6.59 17.08 1.95
C ALA A 260 -7.75 16.48 2.77
N ALA A 261 -7.71 16.61 4.10
CA ALA A 261 -8.77 16.15 4.99
C ALA A 261 -10.10 16.86 4.71
N ALA A 262 -10.07 18.19 4.59
CA ALA A 262 -11.26 18.98 4.30
C ALA A 262 -11.84 18.67 2.92
N PHE A 263 -11.00 18.41 1.92
CA PHE A 263 -11.46 18.00 0.59
C PHE A 263 -12.19 16.64 0.63
N ALA A 264 -11.63 15.64 1.31
CA ALA A 264 -12.26 14.33 1.46
C ALA A 264 -13.62 14.44 2.18
N LEU A 265 -13.66 15.13 3.32
CA LEU A 265 -14.88 15.34 4.11
C LEU A 265 -15.93 16.18 3.35
N GLY A 266 -15.50 17.21 2.61
CA GLY A 266 -16.39 18.02 1.78
C GLY A 266 -17.06 17.22 0.66
N ARG A 267 -16.33 16.28 0.03
CA ARG A 267 -16.89 15.37 -0.98
C ARG A 267 -17.90 14.38 -0.39
N GLU A 268 -17.74 14.00 0.87
CA GLU A 268 -18.70 13.14 1.58
C GLU A 268 -19.94 13.89 2.12
N GLY A 269 -19.98 15.22 1.97
CA GLY A 269 -21.12 16.04 2.32
C GLY A 269 -21.13 16.58 3.75
N TYR A 270 -19.98 16.62 4.42
CA TYR A 270 -19.85 17.28 5.73
C TYR A 270 -19.72 18.80 5.60
N ASP A 271 -20.19 19.52 6.61
CA ASP A 271 -20.00 20.98 6.72
C ASP A 271 -18.64 21.24 7.37
N VAL A 272 -17.62 21.51 6.56
CA VAL A 272 -16.22 21.64 7.03
C VAL A 272 -15.79 23.10 7.13
N THR A 273 -15.24 23.47 8.28
CA THR A 273 -14.55 24.77 8.49
C THR A 273 -13.10 24.53 8.87
N ILE A 274 -12.16 25.09 8.10
CA ILE A 274 -10.73 25.12 8.43
C ILE A 274 -10.44 26.39 9.25
N PHE A 275 -9.76 26.24 10.38
CA PHE A 275 -9.23 27.35 11.18
C PHE A 275 -7.72 27.46 10.97
N GLU A 276 -7.28 28.56 10.38
CA GLU A 276 -5.88 28.85 10.09
C GLU A 276 -5.37 29.99 10.98
N ALA A 277 -4.19 29.80 11.59
CA ALA A 277 -3.58 30.78 12.46
C ALA A 277 -2.98 31.96 11.69
N ASP A 278 -2.43 31.72 10.50
CA ASP A 278 -1.84 32.74 9.64
C ASP A 278 -2.88 33.56 8.87
N SER A 279 -2.42 34.66 8.24
CA SER A 279 -3.29 35.57 7.49
C SER A 279 -3.81 35.00 6.17
N GLU A 280 -3.10 34.02 5.61
CA GLU A 280 -3.44 33.38 4.35
C GLU A 280 -3.29 31.85 4.43
N PRO A 281 -4.16 31.09 3.74
CA PRO A 281 -4.13 29.64 3.80
C PRO A 281 -3.05 28.99 2.93
N GLY A 282 -2.68 27.75 3.28
CA GLY A 282 -1.74 26.92 2.52
C GLY A 282 -0.57 26.39 3.35
N GLY A 283 -0.40 26.86 4.60
CA GLY A 283 0.65 26.42 5.51
C GLY A 283 2.03 26.43 4.84
N ILE A 284 2.75 25.30 4.92
CA ILE A 284 4.10 25.18 4.35
C ILE A 284 4.17 25.44 2.83
N LEU A 285 3.08 25.20 2.07
CA LEU A 285 3.05 25.48 0.63
C LEU A 285 3.17 26.98 0.35
N ARG A 286 2.55 27.80 1.20
CA ARG A 286 2.60 29.26 1.12
C ARG A 286 3.80 29.85 1.85
N TRP A 287 4.04 29.45 3.08
CA TRP A 287 5.02 30.12 3.94
C TRP A 287 6.41 29.48 3.92
N GLY A 288 6.51 28.19 3.60
CA GLY A 288 7.79 27.46 3.62
C GLY A 288 8.47 27.34 2.27
N ILE A 289 7.74 27.01 1.21
CA ILE A 289 8.33 26.74 -0.11
C ILE A 289 8.57 28.05 -0.87
N PRO A 290 9.80 28.33 -1.35
CA PRO A 290 10.08 29.54 -2.11
C PRO A 290 9.27 29.68 -3.41
N ALA A 291 8.90 30.90 -3.79
CA ALA A 291 8.04 31.18 -4.94
C ALA A 291 8.61 30.69 -6.29
N TYR A 292 9.94 30.69 -6.46
CA TYR A 292 10.59 30.16 -7.67
C TYR A 292 10.41 28.64 -7.82
N ARG A 293 10.17 27.92 -6.71
CA ARG A 293 9.90 26.47 -6.71
C ARG A 293 8.40 26.18 -6.74
N LEU A 294 7.61 26.93 -5.97
CA LEU A 294 6.15 26.83 -5.93
C LEU A 294 5.52 28.24 -5.94
N PRO A 295 5.06 28.71 -7.11
CA PRO A 295 4.36 29.99 -7.24
C PRO A 295 3.09 30.04 -6.36
N LYS A 296 2.82 31.20 -5.76
CA LYS A 296 1.73 31.36 -4.78
C LYS A 296 0.35 31.33 -5.43
N ASP A 297 0.25 31.82 -6.66
CA ASP A 297 -0.94 31.69 -7.50
C ASP A 297 -1.32 30.22 -7.72
N VAL A 298 -0.35 29.32 -7.88
CA VAL A 298 -0.60 27.87 -8.00
C VAL A 298 -1.16 27.29 -6.69
N VAL A 299 -0.69 27.78 -5.54
CA VAL A 299 -1.25 27.40 -4.24
C VAL A 299 -2.70 27.90 -4.14
N ASP A 300 -3.00 29.12 -4.59
CA ASP A 300 -4.37 29.64 -4.63
C ASP A 300 -5.28 28.78 -5.52
N ARG A 301 -4.77 28.29 -6.66
CA ARG A 301 -5.49 27.36 -7.55
C ARG A 301 -5.82 26.05 -6.85
N ASP A 302 -4.89 25.49 -6.09
CA ASP A 302 -5.11 24.26 -5.32
C ASP A 302 -6.10 24.46 -4.18
N ILE A 303 -6.05 25.60 -3.49
CA ILE A 303 -7.00 25.93 -2.41
C ILE A 303 -8.42 26.08 -2.98
N LYS A 304 -8.56 26.65 -4.18
CA LYS A 304 -9.85 26.72 -4.88
C LYS A 304 -10.48 25.35 -5.13
N ASN A 305 -9.68 24.30 -5.37
CA ASN A 305 -10.20 22.94 -5.48
C ASN A 305 -10.92 22.49 -4.20
N VAL A 306 -10.44 22.94 -3.04
CA VAL A 306 -11.04 22.61 -1.74
C VAL A 306 -12.26 23.47 -1.45
N THR A 307 -12.15 24.79 -1.64
CA THR A 307 -13.25 25.72 -1.34
C THR A 307 -14.45 25.57 -2.28
N ALA A 308 -14.24 25.05 -3.50
CA ALA A 308 -15.33 24.74 -4.43
C ALA A 308 -16.35 23.73 -3.87
N LEU A 309 -15.97 22.90 -2.90
CA LEU A 309 -16.87 21.98 -2.20
C LEU A 309 -17.70 22.65 -1.09
N GLY A 310 -17.58 23.97 -0.93
CA GLY A 310 -18.22 24.72 0.15
C GLY A 310 -17.47 24.64 1.49
N VAL A 311 -16.20 24.22 1.47
CA VAL A 311 -15.33 24.28 2.66
C VAL A 311 -15.02 25.74 2.98
N GLU A 312 -15.32 26.15 4.21
CA GLU A 312 -15.00 27.49 4.70
C GLU A 312 -13.57 27.52 5.28
N ILE A 313 -12.81 28.57 5.03
CA ILE A 313 -11.48 28.76 5.62
C ILE A 313 -11.47 30.09 6.38
N ARG A 314 -11.26 30.02 7.69
CA ARG A 314 -11.13 31.18 8.59
C ARG A 314 -9.67 31.40 8.93
N THR A 315 -9.06 32.42 8.34
CA THR A 315 -7.70 32.86 8.66
C THR A 315 -7.65 33.68 9.94
N ASN A 316 -6.45 33.97 10.44
CA ASN A 316 -6.21 34.70 11.69
C ASN A 316 -6.95 34.09 12.91
N SER A 317 -7.22 32.79 12.86
CA SER A 317 -8.03 32.04 13.82
C SER A 317 -7.17 30.98 14.49
N ARG A 318 -6.27 31.42 15.38
CA ARG A 318 -5.40 30.51 16.15
C ARG A 318 -6.23 29.71 17.16
N VAL A 319 -6.17 28.38 17.06
CA VAL A 319 -6.77 27.46 18.04
C VAL A 319 -5.79 27.22 19.18
N GLY A 320 -6.19 27.54 20.41
CA GLY A 320 -5.35 27.37 21.61
C GLY A 320 -5.57 26.05 22.36
N SER A 321 -6.78 25.48 22.29
CA SER A 321 -7.17 24.21 22.91
C SER A 321 -8.31 23.59 22.09
N VAL A 322 -8.40 22.26 22.10
CA VAL A 322 -9.46 21.45 21.46
C VAL A 322 -10.24 20.70 22.52
#